data_AF-A0A4Q1ZZB7-F1
#
_entry.id   AF-A0A4Q1ZZB7-F1
#
_cell.length_a   1.000
_cell.length_b   1.000
_cell.length_c   1.000
_cell.angle_alpha   90.00
_cell.angle_beta   90.00
_cell.angle_gamma   90.00
#
_symmetry.space_group_name_H-M   'P 1'
#
loop_
_entity.id
_entity.type
_entity.pdbx_description
1 polymer ?
#
loop_
_entity_poly.entity_id
_entity_poly.type
_entity_poly.pdbx_seq_one_letter_code
_entity_poly.pdbx_strand_id
1 'polypeptide(L)'
;MRRKLIGIFLAVVTIIVLLSHQGIDNRFGYPMYNHYVTLAAIETESVNIVTAIYLNYRYYDTLFEALMLLFSIIAVIYMSIHEGGGYHE
;
A
#
# COMPACT_ATOMS: atom_id res chain seq x y z
N MET A 1 9.48 -21.37 24.70
CA MET A 1 9.46 -22.11 23.41
C MET A 1 8.68 -21.37 22.32
N ARG A 2 7.47 -20.87 22.58
CA ARG A 2 6.64 -20.11 21.59
C ARG A 2 7.36 -18.96 20.86
N ARG A 3 8.07 -18.09 21.59
CA ARG A 3 8.83 -16.97 20.98
C ARG A 3 9.96 -17.44 20.04
N LYS A 4 10.62 -18.56 20.36
CA LYS A 4 11.66 -19.16 19.50
C LYS A 4 11.06 -19.78 18.24
N LEU A 5 9.91 -20.43 18.36
CA LEU A 5 9.17 -20.98 17.21
C LEU A 5 8.71 -19.87 16.25
N ILE A 6 8.20 -18.76 16.77
CA ILE A 6 7.82 -17.58 15.96
C ILE A 6 9.06 -17.01 15.25
N GLY A 7 10.18 -16.87 15.95
CA GLY A 7 11.43 -16.39 15.34
C GLY A 7 11.93 -17.29 14.21
N ILE A 8 11.89 -18.62 14.40
CA ILE A 8 12.25 -19.60 13.35
C ILE A 8 11.29 -19.50 12.17
N PHE A 9 9.99 -19.40 12.42
CA PHE A 9 8.99 -19.27 11.36
C PHE A 9 9.21 -18.00 10.52
N LEU A 10 9.44 -16.84 11.16
CA LEU A 10 9.73 -15.60 10.45
C LEU A 10 11.02 -15.71 9.62
N ALA A 11 12.08 -16.30 10.17
CA ALA A 11 13.32 -16.50 9.45
C ALA A 11 13.13 -17.38 8.20
N VAL A 12 12.35 -18.46 8.31
CA VAL A 12 12.02 -19.34 7.19
C VAL A 12 11.24 -18.57 6.12
N VAL A 13 10.21 -17.81 6.50
CA VAL A 13 9.44 -16.98 5.55
C VAL A 13 10.35 -15.98 4.83
N THR A 14 11.23 -15.29 5.56
CA THR A 14 12.19 -14.35 4.96
C THR A 14 13.13 -15.05 3.97
N ILE A 15 13.69 -16.21 4.34
CA ILE A 15 14.57 -16.97 3.44
C ILE A 15 13.81 -17.39 2.17
N ILE A 16 12.57 -17.88 2.29
CA ILE A 16 11.74 -18.25 1.14
C ILE A 16 11.51 -17.04 0.21
N VAL A 17 11.16 -15.88 0.76
CA VAL A 17 10.95 -14.66 -0.03
C VAL A 17 12.23 -14.25 -0.77
N LEU A 18 13.37 -14.25 -0.09
CA LEU A 18 14.66 -13.90 -0.70
C LEU A 18 15.06 -14.86 -1.83
N LEU A 19 14.85 -16.16 -1.64
CA LEU A 19 15.11 -17.16 -2.68
C LEU A 19 14.15 -17.02 -3.87
N SER A 20 12.89 -16.65 -3.63
CA SER A 20 11.89 -16.46 -4.69
C SER A 20 12.16 -15.25 -5.59
N HIS A 21 12.92 -14.26 -5.12
CA HIS A 21 13.19 -13.04 -5.87
C HIS A 21 14.12 -13.26 -7.07
N GLN A 22 14.96 -14.30 -7.04
CA GLN A 22 16.03 -14.52 -8.04
C GLN A 22 15.52 -15.02 -9.41
N GLY A 23 14.23 -15.34 -9.55
CA GLY A 23 13.68 -15.99 -10.75
C GLY A 23 12.76 -15.13 -11.63
N ILE A 24 12.57 -13.85 -11.32
CA ILE A 24 11.61 -13.00 -12.05
C ILE A 24 12.34 -12.30 -13.22
N ASP A 25 12.69 -13.07 -14.25
CA ASP A 25 13.07 -12.49 -15.54
C ASP A 25 11.81 -12.04 -16.28
N ASN A 26 11.77 -10.77 -16.68
CA ASN A 26 10.63 -10.21 -17.43
C ASN A 26 10.64 -10.66 -18.89
N ARG A 27 10.28 -11.91 -19.13
CA ARG A 27 10.22 -12.53 -20.46
C ARG A 27 9.17 -11.88 -21.38
N PHE A 28 8.20 -11.16 -20.82
CA PHE A 28 7.10 -10.52 -21.55
C PHE A 28 7.20 -8.98 -21.59
N GLY A 29 8.27 -8.39 -21.05
CA GLY A 29 8.42 -6.94 -20.94
C GLY A 29 7.37 -6.30 -20.04
N TYR A 30 7.22 -4.98 -20.15
CA TYR A 30 6.29 -4.19 -19.34
C TYR A 30 5.23 -3.51 -20.23
N PRO A 31 4.24 -4.26 -20.77
CA PRO A 31 3.26 -3.71 -21.71
C PRO A 31 2.44 -2.57 -21.09
N MET A 32 2.05 -2.68 -19.82
CA MET A 32 1.33 -1.63 -19.11
C MET A 32 2.19 -0.38 -18.88
N TYR A 33 3.48 -0.56 -18.57
CA TYR A 33 4.42 0.56 -18.46
C TYR A 33 4.50 1.32 -19.77
N ASN A 34 4.68 0.61 -20.89
CA ASN A 34 4.75 1.23 -22.20
C ASN A 34 3.46 2.00 -22.55
N HIS A 35 2.30 1.42 -22.22
CA HIS A 35 1.01 2.10 -22.39
C HIS A 35 0.93 3.40 -21.59
N TYR A 36 1.22 3.38 -20.28
CA TYR A 36 1.15 4.59 -19.45
C TYR A 36 2.18 5.66 -19.85
N VAL A 37 3.40 5.28 -20.21
CA VAL A 37 4.43 6.25 -20.59
C VAL A 37 4.10 6.95 -21.91
N THR A 38 3.42 6.26 -22.83
CA THR A 38 3.12 6.81 -24.16
C THR A 38 1.79 7.55 -24.23
N LEU A 39 0.77 7.08 -23.51
CA LEU A 39 -0.60 7.55 -23.68
C LEU A 39 -1.16 8.34 -22.50
N ALA A 40 -0.56 8.28 -21.30
CA ALA A 40 -1.14 8.92 -20.11
C ALA A 40 -1.39 10.42 -20.28
N ALA A 41 -0.48 11.16 -20.93
CA ALA A 41 -0.67 12.59 -21.15
C ALA A 41 -1.86 12.91 -22.06
N ILE A 42 -2.16 12.03 -23.03
CA ILE A 42 -3.27 12.20 -23.98
C ILE A 42 -4.59 11.76 -23.35
N GLU A 43 -4.60 10.64 -22.64
CA GLU A 43 -5.82 10.05 -22.08
C GLU A 43 -6.30 10.75 -20.80
N THR A 44 -5.39 11.35 -20.04
CA THR A 44 -5.69 11.91 -18.71
C THR A 44 -5.46 13.41 -18.59
N GLU A 45 -4.92 14.04 -19.64
CA GLU A 45 -4.48 15.44 -19.68
C GLU A 45 -3.43 15.81 -18.61
N SER A 46 -2.88 14.82 -17.91
CA SER A 46 -1.85 15.02 -16.88
C SER A 46 -0.46 14.84 -17.47
N VAL A 47 0.34 15.90 -17.42
CA VAL A 47 1.76 15.88 -17.85
C VAL A 47 2.60 14.97 -16.95
N ASN A 48 2.20 14.80 -15.68
CA ASN A 48 2.87 13.89 -14.76
C ASN A 48 2.21 12.51 -14.80
N ILE A 49 2.98 11.49 -15.19
CA ILE A 49 2.50 10.11 -15.32
C ILE A 49 2.12 9.52 -13.95
N VAL A 50 2.83 9.89 -12.88
CA VAL A 50 2.54 9.38 -11.53
C VAL A 50 1.18 9.88 -11.05
N THR A 51 0.87 11.16 -11.27
CA THR A 51 -0.45 11.72 -10.92
C THR A 51 -1.55 11.17 -11.82
N ALA A 52 -1.28 10.92 -13.10
CA ALA A 52 -2.20 10.25 -14.00
C ALA A 52 -2.57 8.84 -13.49
N ILE A 53 -1.57 8.08 -13.01
CA ILE A 53 -1.80 6.75 -12.44
C ILE A 53 -2.65 6.84 -11.18
N TYR A 54 -2.30 7.69 -10.21
CA TYR A 54 -3.02 7.73 -8.93
C TYR A 54 -4.41 8.35 -9.02
N LEU A 55 -4.60 9.38 -9.84
CA LEU A 55 -5.85 10.15 -9.87
C LEU A 55 -6.78 9.77 -11.02
N ASN A 56 -6.29 9.10 -12.06
CA ASN A 56 -7.11 8.72 -13.20
C ASN A 56 -7.18 7.19 -13.35
N TYR A 57 -6.09 6.51 -13.69
CA TYR A 57 -6.12 5.06 -13.95
C TYR A 57 -6.45 4.21 -12.72
N ARG A 58 -5.97 4.59 -11.53
CA ARG A 58 -6.13 3.84 -10.26
C ARG A 58 -6.80 4.68 -9.18
N TYR A 59 -7.76 5.51 -9.57
CA TYR A 59 -8.40 6.45 -8.63
C TYR A 59 -9.04 5.77 -7.42
N TYR A 60 -9.56 4.54 -7.55
CA TYR A 60 -10.16 3.80 -6.45
C TYR A 60 -9.14 3.47 -5.34
N ASP A 61 -7.90 3.13 -5.70
CA ASP A 61 -6.86 2.83 -4.71
C ASP A 61 -6.58 4.09 -3.86
N THR A 62 -6.36 5.24 -4.52
CA THR A 62 -6.15 6.53 -3.86
C THR A 62 -7.37 7.00 -3.04
N LEU A 63 -8.59 6.75 -3.53
CA LEU A 63 -9.82 7.07 -2.82
C LEU A 63 -9.92 6.26 -1.52
N PHE A 64 -9.66 4.96 -1.57
CA PHE A 64 -9.70 4.12 -0.38
C PHE A 64 -8.56 4.41 0.59
N GLU A 65 -7.37 4.79 0.11
CA GLU A 65 -6.29 5.29 0.96
C GLU A 65 -6.72 6.55 1.73
N ALA A 66 -7.36 7.52 1.05
CA ALA A 66 -7.86 8.73 1.69
C ALA A 66 -8.98 8.43 2.71
N LEU A 67 -9.89 7.51 2.39
CA LEU A 67 -10.94 7.05 3.32
C LEU A 67 -10.34 6.35 4.54
N MET A 68 -9.32 5.51 4.35
CA MET A 68 -8.62 4.84 5.44
C MET A 68 -7.95 5.85 6.38
N LEU A 69 -7.31 6.89 5.83
CA LEU A 69 -6.73 7.97 6.61
C LEU A 69 -7.81 8.73 7.39
N LEU A 70 -8.94 9.05 6.75
CA LEU A 70 -10.07 9.70 7.39
C LEU A 70 -10.60 8.87 8.57
N PHE A 71 -10.85 7.57 8.36
CA PHE A 71 -11.31 6.68 9.43
C PHE A 71 -10.30 6.56 10.57
N SER A 72 -9.00 6.52 10.26
CA SER A 72 -7.94 6.49 11.26
C SER A 72 -7.97 7.75 12.13
N ILE A 73 -8.14 8.92 11.52
CA ILE A 73 -8.26 10.19 12.25
C ILE A 73 -9.52 10.22 13.12
N ILE A 74 -10.67 9.81 12.57
CA ILE A 74 -11.94 9.73 13.31
C ILE A 74 -11.79 8.82 14.53
N ALA A 75 -11.17 7.64 14.36
CA ALA A 75 -10.95 6.68 15.44
C ALA A 75 -10.06 7.27 16.54
N VAL A 76 -8.93 7.91 16.18
CA VAL A 76 -8.02 8.54 17.15
C VAL A 76 -8.73 9.64 17.94
N ILE A 77 -9.49 10.52 17.27
CA ILE A 77 -10.23 11.60 17.93
C ILE A 77 -11.30 11.00 18.87
N TYR A 78 -12.07 10.03 18.39
CA TYR A 78 -13.12 9.40 19.17
C TYR A 78 -12.56 8.76 20.45
N MET A 79 -11.50 7.96 20.35
CA MET A 79 -10.85 7.32 21.50
C MET A 79 -10.21 8.35 22.43
N SER A 80 -9.53 9.37 21.89
CA SER A 80 -8.89 10.41 22.70
C SER A 80 -9.88 11.24 23.51
N ILE A 81 -11.09 11.48 22.99
CA ILE A 81 -12.12 12.27 23.68
C ILE A 81 -12.88 11.42 24.70
N HIS A 82 -13.17 10.15 24.37
CA HIS A 82 -14.06 9.32 25.19
C HIS A 82 -13.35 8.44 26.23
N GLU A 83 -12.06 8.14 26.09
CA GLU A 83 -11.28 7.35 27.07
C GLU A 83 -10.50 8.23 28.07
N GLY A 84 -10.51 9.56 27.90
CA GLY A 84 -9.82 10.51 28.80
C GLY A 84 -10.52 10.81 30.13
N GLY A 85 -11.68 10.19 30.42
CA GLY A 85 -12.52 10.49 31.58
C GLY A 85 -12.68 9.36 32.61
N GLY A 86 -11.79 8.36 32.62
CA GLY A 86 -11.96 7.14 33.40
C GLY A 86 -10.87 6.83 34.42
N TYR A 87 -10.44 7.80 35.24
CA TYR A 87 -9.71 7.55 36.49
C TYR A 87 -9.97 8.67 37.51
N HIS A 88 -11.18 8.72 38.06
CA HIS A 88 -11.40 9.23 39.41
C HIS A 88 -12.54 8.43 40.03
N GLU A 89 -12.24 7.87 41.22
CA GLU A 89 -13.05 7.10 42.18
C GLU A 89 -13.03 5.57 42.02
#